data_AF-A0A7C5HV13-F1
#
_entry.id   AF-A0A7C5HV13-F1
#
_cell.length_a   1.000
_cell.length_b   1.000
_cell.length_c   1.000
_cell.angle_alpha   90.00
_cell.angle_beta   90.00
_cell.angle_gamma   90.00
#
_symmetry.space_group_name_H-M   'P 1'
#
loop_
_entity.id
_entity.type
_entity.pdbx_description
1 polymer ?
#
loop_
_entity_poly.entity_id
_entity_poly.type
_entity_poly.pdbx_seq_one_letter_code
_entity_poly.pdbx_strand_id
1 'polypeptide(L)'
;MALFNRNKGGLPYEIVREGEETILKINCENLTTVPSIEDNPSLMAFTIDRLIENRATTKIVFIQKRDYEYDYAQTRLLMEIAVIYNKLVKQKDVFSYEAIRVKTPPRYVDRIYNQIHHLIFDVLKRDPLTCFVELRRLLRHERILLETESGDSVKAHKLYVKLLTYLLEELDKTRLITIAKPFLAGLKPFDRSVYSKIFSPTIKPDFMFTKLMATYPKNST
;
A
#
# COMPACT_ATOMS: atom_id res chain seq x y z
N MET A 1 -12.95 0.52 27.90
CA MET A 1 -11.65 1.06 27.45
C MET A 1 -10.93 -0.10 26.77
N ALA A 2 -10.99 -0.19 25.45
CA ALA A 2 -10.45 -1.33 24.72
C ALA A 2 -8.91 -1.28 24.75
N LEU A 3 -8.28 -2.41 25.08
CA LEU A 3 -6.84 -2.54 25.27
C LEU A 3 -6.17 -2.63 23.90
N PHE A 4 -5.88 -1.47 23.30
CA PHE A 4 -5.04 -1.41 22.11
C PHE A 4 -3.65 -1.97 22.42
N ASN A 5 -3.15 -2.86 21.56
CA ASN A 5 -1.84 -3.45 21.74
C ASN A 5 -0.76 -2.39 21.43
N ARG A 6 -0.13 -1.82 22.47
CA ARG A 6 0.99 -0.89 22.32
C ARG A 6 2.26 -1.68 22.11
N ASN A 7 2.66 -1.97 20.87
CA ASN A 7 4.04 -2.39 20.64
C ASN A 7 4.60 -2.00 19.26
N LYS A 8 5.79 -1.39 19.32
CA LYS A 8 6.66 -0.85 18.26
C LYS A 8 6.07 0.33 17.47
N GLY A 9 6.59 1.54 17.76
CA GLY A 9 6.39 2.81 17.04
C GLY A 9 5.34 2.81 15.94
N GLY A 10 4.10 3.16 16.29
CA GLY A 10 2.97 3.15 15.36
C GLY A 10 1.66 3.49 16.05
N LEU A 11 0.58 3.58 15.27
CA LEU A 11 -0.76 3.85 15.79
C LEU A 11 -1.28 2.62 16.56
N PRO A 12 -1.95 2.81 17.71
CA PRO A 12 -2.59 1.69 18.41
C PRO A 12 -3.66 1.05 17.53
N TYR A 13 -3.76 -0.29 17.53
CA TYR A 13 -4.78 -1.00 16.76
C TYR A 13 -5.27 -2.24 17.50
N GLU A 14 -6.44 -2.72 17.10
CA GLU A 14 -7.04 -3.96 17.58
C GLU A 14 -7.81 -4.66 16.46
N ILE A 15 -8.00 -5.97 16.62
CA ILE A 15 -8.86 -6.78 15.76
C ILE A 15 -10.12 -7.12 16.54
N VAL A 16 -11.27 -6.70 16.03
CA VAL A 16 -12.58 -6.98 16.62
C VAL A 16 -13.34 -7.94 15.71
N ARG A 17 -13.97 -8.96 16.29
CA ARG A 17 -14.83 -9.88 15.54
C ARG A 17 -16.29 -9.61 15.90
N GLU A 18 -17.08 -9.22 14.92
CA GLU A 18 -18.50 -8.89 15.06
C GLU A 18 -19.28 -9.70 14.01
N GLY A 19 -19.91 -10.80 14.44
CA GLY A 19 -20.57 -11.74 13.53
C GLY A 19 -19.59 -12.35 12.52
N GLU A 20 -19.85 -12.16 11.23
CA GLU A 20 -18.98 -12.60 10.13
C GLU A 20 -17.86 -11.60 9.82
N GLU A 21 -17.87 -10.42 10.43
CA GLU A 21 -16.87 -9.40 10.18
C GLU A 21 -15.65 -9.56 11.09
N THR A 22 -14.46 -9.44 10.49
CA THR A 22 -13.19 -9.24 11.21
C THR A 22 -12.71 -7.82 10.93
N ILE A 23 -12.85 -6.95 11.91
CA ILE A 23 -12.66 -5.51 11.78
C ILE A 23 -11.26 -5.15 12.31
N LEU A 24 -10.45 -4.53 11.47
CA LEU A 24 -9.21 -3.88 11.88
C LEU A 24 -9.54 -2.45 12.33
N LYS A 25 -9.51 -2.20 13.64
CA LYS A 25 -9.71 -0.87 14.22
C LYS A 25 -8.35 -0.24 14.50
N ILE A 26 -8.09 0.94 13.93
CA ILE A 26 -6.84 1.70 14.14
C ILE A 26 -7.20 3.02 14.81
N ASN A 27 -6.59 3.28 15.97
CA ASN A 27 -6.79 4.50 16.73
C ASN A 27 -5.93 5.63 16.15
N CYS A 28 -6.61 6.64 15.63
CA CYS A 28 -6.07 7.81 14.96
C CYS A 28 -6.31 9.12 15.75
N GLU A 29 -6.74 9.07 17.03
CA GLU A 29 -7.03 10.26 17.84
C GLU A 29 -5.85 11.23 17.95
N ASN A 30 -4.64 10.69 17.97
CA ASN A 30 -3.41 11.50 18.09
C ASN A 30 -2.92 12.06 16.73
N LEU A 31 -3.60 11.76 15.63
CA LEU A 31 -3.27 12.36 14.33
C LEU A 31 -3.82 13.78 14.25
N THR A 32 -2.98 14.71 13.79
CA THR A 32 -3.39 16.10 13.52
C THR A 32 -4.25 16.22 12.27
N THR A 33 -4.15 15.25 11.35
CA THR A 33 -4.90 15.17 10.10
C THR A 33 -6.06 14.20 10.22
N VAL A 34 -7.09 14.42 9.40
CA VAL A 34 -8.16 13.44 9.21
C VAL A 34 -7.57 12.12 8.68
N PRO A 35 -7.92 10.96 9.27
CA PRO A 35 -7.41 9.69 8.80
C PRO A 35 -8.06 9.33 7.45
N SER A 36 -7.23 9.06 6.45
CA SER A 36 -7.63 8.74 5.09
C SER A 36 -6.59 7.83 4.44
N ILE A 37 -7.02 6.72 3.84
CA ILE A 37 -6.16 5.85 3.01
C ILE A 37 -5.75 6.61 1.74
N GLU A 38 -6.69 7.37 1.17
CA GLU A 38 -6.55 8.07 -0.10
C GLU A 38 -5.45 9.12 -0.05
N ASP A 39 -5.42 9.91 1.01
CA ASP A 39 -4.60 11.11 1.08
C ASP A 39 -3.32 10.91 1.89
N ASN A 40 -3.27 9.91 2.78
CA ASN A 40 -2.13 9.69 3.67
C ASN A 40 -1.33 8.43 3.28
N PRO A 41 -0.16 8.57 2.61
CA PRO A 41 0.66 7.44 2.20
C PRO A 41 1.23 6.63 3.38
N SER A 42 1.54 7.30 4.49
CA SER A 42 2.05 6.65 5.70
C SER A 42 0.97 5.80 6.36
N LEU A 43 -0.27 6.30 6.41
CA LEU A 43 -1.41 5.56 6.93
C LEU A 43 -1.78 4.36 6.04
N MET A 44 -1.74 4.52 4.71
CA MET A 44 -1.91 3.40 3.78
C MET A 44 -0.87 2.30 4.02
N ALA A 45 0.42 2.67 4.12
CA ALA A 45 1.49 1.71 4.36
C ALA A 45 1.34 0.98 5.70
N PHE A 46 1.03 1.74 6.76
CA PHE A 46 0.76 1.18 8.08
C PHE A 46 -0.41 0.20 8.04
N THR A 47 -1.50 0.58 7.35
CA THR A 47 -2.69 -0.26 7.20
C THR A 47 -2.36 -1.55 6.45
N ILE A 48 -1.62 -1.47 5.35
CA ILE A 48 -1.18 -2.66 4.60
C ILE A 48 -0.32 -3.58 5.47
N ASP A 49 0.60 -3.05 6.29
CA ASP A 49 1.39 -3.86 7.23
C ASP A 49 0.49 -4.62 8.22
N ARG A 50 -0.56 -3.97 8.73
CA ARG A 50 -1.54 -4.62 9.61
C ARG A 50 -2.38 -5.67 8.89
N LEU A 51 -2.70 -5.48 7.61
CA LEU A 51 -3.41 -6.48 6.80
C LEU A 51 -2.52 -7.70 6.48
N ILE A 52 -1.21 -7.52 6.31
CA ILE A 52 -0.25 -8.64 6.14
C ILE A 52 -0.30 -9.55 7.36
N GLU A 53 -0.32 -8.96 8.56
CA GLU A 53 -0.42 -9.67 9.84
C GLU A 53 -1.82 -10.30 10.04
N ASN A 54 -2.89 -9.65 9.56
CA ASN A 54 -4.28 -10.01 9.81
C ASN A 54 -5.06 -10.26 8.51
N ARG A 55 -4.75 -11.36 7.81
CA ARG A 55 -5.31 -11.64 6.47
C ARG A 55 -6.83 -11.88 6.42
N ALA A 56 -7.44 -12.15 7.56
CA ALA A 56 -8.89 -12.38 7.67
C ALA A 56 -9.68 -11.07 7.74
N THR A 57 -9.04 -9.90 7.81
CA THR A 57 -9.71 -8.61 7.90
C THR A 57 -10.68 -8.38 6.75
N THR A 58 -11.93 -8.10 7.09
CA THR A 58 -13.04 -7.82 6.17
C THR A 58 -13.43 -6.35 6.16
N LYS A 59 -13.03 -5.57 7.17
CA LYS A 59 -13.36 -4.15 7.29
C LYS A 59 -12.22 -3.41 7.99
N ILE A 60 -11.95 -2.18 7.56
CA ILE A 60 -10.99 -1.29 8.21
C ILE A 60 -11.75 -0.12 8.80
N VAL A 61 -11.45 0.24 10.05
CA VAL A 61 -12.07 1.39 10.72
C VAL A 61 -10.97 2.23 11.33
N PHE A 62 -10.90 3.50 10.93
CA PHE A 62 -10.07 4.49 11.61
C PHE A 62 -10.91 5.23 12.64
N ILE A 63 -10.45 5.20 13.89
CA ILE A 63 -11.13 5.80 15.04
C ILE A 63 -10.48 7.16 15.31
N GLN A 64 -11.29 8.20 15.24
CA GLN A 64 -10.98 9.55 15.74
C GLN A 64 -12.29 10.10 16.36
N LYS A 65 -12.51 11.43 16.33
CA LYS A 65 -13.82 12.03 16.64
C LYS A 65 -15.00 11.43 15.88
N ARG A 66 -14.73 10.80 14.74
CA ARG A 66 -15.65 10.04 13.90
C ARG A 66 -14.96 8.75 13.47
N ASP A 67 -15.76 7.73 13.20
CA ASP A 67 -15.29 6.48 12.63
C ASP A 67 -15.31 6.56 11.11
N TYR A 68 -14.18 6.27 10.47
CA TYR A 68 -14.03 6.21 9.03
C TYR A 68 -13.93 4.74 8.62
N GLU A 69 -15.00 4.21 8.04
CA GLU A 69 -15.14 2.80 7.73
C GLU A 69 -14.89 2.53 6.23
N TYR A 70 -13.98 1.61 5.95
CA TYR A 70 -13.77 1.02 4.63
C TYR A 70 -14.36 -0.38 4.65
N ASP A 71 -15.37 -0.59 3.82
CA ASP A 71 -16.10 -1.84 3.72
C ASP A 71 -15.25 -3.00 3.15
N TYR A 72 -15.89 -4.14 2.95
CA TYR A 72 -15.25 -5.32 2.39
C TYR A 72 -14.64 -5.07 1.01
N ALA A 73 -15.37 -4.41 0.11
CA ALA A 73 -14.90 -4.19 -1.25
C ALA A 73 -13.60 -3.37 -1.26
N GLN A 74 -13.57 -2.27 -0.50
CA GLN A 74 -12.41 -1.39 -0.38
C GLN A 74 -11.26 -2.05 0.38
N THR A 75 -11.56 -2.76 1.47
CA THR A 75 -10.56 -3.50 2.26
C THR A 75 -9.85 -4.55 1.39
N ARG A 76 -10.58 -5.22 0.50
CA ARG A 76 -10.00 -6.23 -0.39
C ARG A 76 -9.00 -5.65 -1.39
N LEU A 77 -9.19 -4.40 -1.85
CA LEU A 77 -8.22 -3.73 -2.72
C LEU A 77 -6.85 -3.63 -2.05
N LEU A 78 -6.79 -3.24 -0.77
CA LEU A 78 -5.53 -3.15 -0.02
C LEU A 78 -5.00 -4.53 0.40
N MET A 79 -5.90 -5.48 0.70
CA MET A 79 -5.51 -6.85 1.04
C MET A 79 -4.78 -7.54 -0.11
N GLU A 80 -5.20 -7.33 -1.37
CA GLU A 80 -4.50 -7.85 -2.54
C GLU A 80 -3.06 -7.32 -2.63
N ILE A 81 -2.86 -6.03 -2.36
CA ILE A 81 -1.51 -5.43 -2.28
C ILE A 81 -0.70 -6.04 -1.15
N ALA A 82 -1.29 -6.22 0.04
CA ALA A 82 -0.65 -6.85 1.19
C ALA A 82 -0.15 -8.27 0.85
N VAL A 83 -0.98 -9.07 0.17
CA VAL A 83 -0.64 -10.44 -0.25
C VAL A 83 0.53 -10.43 -1.25
N ILE A 84 0.49 -9.55 -2.26
CA ILE A 84 1.58 -9.45 -3.25
C ILE A 84 2.87 -9.00 -2.59
N TYR A 85 2.83 -7.94 -1.78
CA TYR A 85 4.02 -7.45 -1.08
C TYR A 85 4.66 -8.57 -0.26
N ASN A 86 3.87 -9.28 0.55
CA ASN A 86 4.38 -10.37 1.37
C ASN A 86 4.90 -11.56 0.53
N LYS A 87 4.35 -11.81 -0.66
CA LYS A 87 4.89 -12.79 -1.62
C LYS A 87 6.26 -12.34 -2.15
N LEU A 88 6.38 -11.10 -2.62
CA LEU A 88 7.62 -10.54 -3.19
C LEU A 88 8.76 -10.50 -2.17
N VAL A 89 8.49 -10.06 -0.94
CA VAL A 89 9.48 -10.01 0.15
C VAL A 89 10.10 -11.37 0.44
N LYS A 90 9.33 -12.46 0.24
CA LYS A 90 9.80 -13.83 0.49
C LYS A 90 10.63 -14.43 -0.65
N GLN A 91 10.61 -13.84 -1.84
CA GLN A 91 11.34 -14.32 -3.03
C GLN A 91 12.79 -13.82 -3.06
N LYS A 92 13.58 -14.22 -2.05
CA LYS A 92 15.00 -13.83 -1.94
C LYS A 92 15.86 -14.39 -3.07
N ASP A 93 15.47 -15.51 -3.65
CA ASP A 93 16.12 -16.17 -4.79
C ASP A 93 16.03 -15.37 -6.11
N VAL A 94 15.11 -14.40 -6.17
CA VAL A 94 14.91 -13.54 -7.35
C VAL A 94 15.41 -12.12 -7.10
N PHE A 95 15.10 -11.55 -5.93
CA PHE A 95 15.31 -10.11 -5.66
C PHE A 95 16.47 -9.78 -4.72
N SER A 96 17.17 -10.79 -4.16
CA SER A 96 18.35 -10.50 -3.35
C SER A 96 19.50 -9.95 -4.19
N TYR A 97 20.38 -9.20 -3.52
CA TYR A 97 21.61 -8.70 -4.11
C TYR A 97 22.44 -9.83 -4.75
N GLU A 98 22.57 -10.97 -4.06
CA GLU A 98 23.27 -12.16 -4.55
C GLU A 98 22.62 -12.72 -5.83
N ALA A 99 21.30 -12.88 -5.83
CA ALA A 99 20.56 -13.41 -6.98
C ALA A 99 20.74 -12.57 -8.25
N ILE A 100 20.86 -11.25 -8.09
CA ILE A 100 21.12 -10.32 -9.19
C ILE A 100 22.60 -10.39 -9.59
N ARG A 101 23.54 -10.39 -8.63
CA ARG A 101 24.99 -10.44 -8.89
C ARG A 101 25.40 -11.64 -9.73
N VAL A 102 24.80 -12.81 -9.47
CA VAL A 102 25.10 -14.04 -10.23
C VAL A 102 24.67 -13.94 -11.71
N LYS A 103 23.66 -13.12 -12.03
CA LYS A 103 23.02 -13.07 -13.35
C LYS A 103 23.37 -11.81 -14.15
N THR A 104 24.22 -10.92 -13.64
CA THR A 104 24.47 -9.60 -14.23
C THR A 104 25.89 -9.11 -13.93
N PRO A 105 26.55 -8.38 -14.85
CA PRO A 105 27.89 -7.85 -14.61
C PRO A 105 27.93 -6.92 -13.39
N PRO A 106 29.01 -6.94 -12.58
CA PRO A 106 29.08 -6.23 -11.29
C PRO A 106 28.69 -4.75 -11.34
N ARG A 107 29.06 -4.05 -12.41
CA ARG A 107 28.80 -2.61 -12.60
C ARG A 107 27.30 -2.24 -12.59
N TYR A 108 26.39 -3.16 -12.87
CA TYR A 108 24.95 -2.89 -12.96
C TYR A 108 24.15 -3.39 -11.75
N VAL A 109 24.76 -4.18 -10.88
CA VAL A 109 24.07 -4.87 -9.78
C VAL A 109 23.46 -3.87 -8.81
N ASP A 110 24.26 -2.89 -8.35
CA ASP A 110 23.81 -1.87 -7.40
C ASP A 110 22.62 -1.08 -7.93
N ARG A 111 22.68 -0.65 -9.20
CA ARG A 111 21.60 0.12 -9.83
C ARG A 111 20.29 -0.67 -9.83
N ILE A 112 20.32 -1.91 -10.34
CA ILE A 112 19.13 -2.76 -10.46
C ILE A 112 18.57 -3.08 -9.06
N TYR A 113 19.43 -3.52 -8.14
CA TYR A 113 19.03 -3.88 -6.79
C TYR A 113 18.40 -2.70 -6.06
N ASN A 114 19.06 -1.54 -6.06
CA ASN A 114 18.58 -0.36 -5.33
C ASN A 114 17.25 0.16 -5.91
N GLN A 115 17.10 0.19 -7.23
CA GLN A 115 15.84 0.62 -7.87
C GLN A 115 14.68 -0.33 -7.56
N ILE A 116 14.89 -1.64 -7.68
CA ILE A 116 13.86 -2.63 -7.34
C ILE A 116 13.53 -2.56 -5.86
N HIS A 117 14.55 -2.48 -4.99
CA HIS A 117 14.37 -2.42 -3.56
C HIS A 117 13.55 -1.19 -3.17
N HIS A 118 13.90 -0.03 -3.71
CA HIS A 118 13.15 1.21 -3.46
C HIS A 118 11.67 1.06 -3.85
N LEU A 119 11.38 0.58 -5.07
CA LEU A 119 10.00 0.48 -5.56
C LEU A 119 9.17 -0.53 -4.76
N ILE A 120 9.74 -1.68 -4.39
CA ILE A 120 9.01 -2.73 -3.67
C ILE A 120 8.88 -2.40 -2.18
N PHE A 121 9.97 -2.04 -1.52
CA PHE A 121 10.00 -1.93 -0.05
C PHE A 121 9.60 -0.55 0.46
N ASP A 122 9.89 0.52 -0.29
CA ASP A 122 9.60 1.89 0.14
C ASP A 122 8.30 2.41 -0.48
N VAL A 123 8.10 2.19 -1.79
CA VAL A 123 6.99 2.82 -2.54
C VAL A 123 5.73 1.97 -2.50
N LEU A 124 5.78 0.66 -2.78
CA LEU A 124 4.59 -0.17 -3.03
C LEU A 124 3.52 -0.08 -1.92
N LYS A 125 3.90 -0.10 -0.65
CA LYS A 125 2.92 -0.01 0.45
C LYS A 125 2.39 1.42 0.67
N ARG A 126 3.18 2.43 0.32
CA ARG A 126 2.80 3.84 0.48
C ARG A 126 1.92 4.31 -0.67
N ASP A 127 2.27 3.89 -1.88
CA ASP A 127 1.63 4.31 -3.12
C ASP A 127 1.75 3.21 -4.20
N PRO A 128 0.84 2.21 -4.16
CA PRO A 128 0.78 1.16 -5.18
C PRO A 128 0.65 1.67 -6.61
N LEU A 129 -0.06 2.78 -6.83
CA LEU A 129 -0.31 3.32 -8.17
C LEU A 129 0.96 3.96 -8.76
N THR A 130 1.65 4.78 -7.96
CA THR A 130 2.94 5.35 -8.33
C THR A 130 3.97 4.25 -8.58
N CYS A 131 4.05 3.23 -7.71
CA CYS A 131 4.95 2.09 -7.89
C CYS A 131 4.72 1.40 -9.26
N PHE A 132 3.46 1.13 -9.61
CA PHE A 132 3.11 0.51 -10.89
C PHE A 132 3.49 1.39 -12.10
N VAL A 133 3.21 2.69 -12.05
CA VAL A 133 3.54 3.62 -13.14
C VAL A 133 5.06 3.74 -13.33
N GLU A 134 5.83 3.82 -12.24
CA GLU A 134 7.29 3.88 -12.29
C GLU A 134 7.91 2.59 -12.83
N LEU A 135 7.43 1.42 -12.39
CA LEU A 135 7.84 0.13 -12.97
C LEU A 135 7.58 0.09 -14.48
N ARG A 136 6.44 0.61 -14.96
CA ARG A 136 6.10 0.67 -16.38
C ARG A 136 7.03 1.62 -17.15
N ARG A 137 7.38 2.76 -16.56
CA ARG A 137 8.33 3.73 -17.15
C ARG A 137 9.72 3.11 -17.29
N LEU A 138 10.20 2.45 -16.24
CA LEU A 138 11.48 1.75 -16.23
C LEU A 138 11.49 0.61 -17.25
N LEU A 139 10.44 -0.21 -17.32
CA LEU A 139 10.36 -1.31 -18.28
C LEU A 139 10.47 -0.81 -19.72
N ARG A 140 9.77 0.29 -20.05
CA ARG A 140 9.86 0.90 -21.38
C ARG A 140 11.27 1.38 -21.68
N HIS A 141 11.92 2.06 -20.73
CA HIS A 141 13.29 2.55 -20.89
C HIS A 141 14.29 1.41 -21.09
N GLU A 142 14.21 0.38 -20.25
CA GLU A 142 15.10 -0.78 -20.29
C GLU A 142 14.93 -1.62 -21.55
N ARG A 143 13.71 -1.68 -22.12
CA ARG A 143 13.48 -2.31 -23.43
C ARG A 143 14.18 -1.55 -24.57
N ILE A 144 14.11 -0.22 -24.56
CA ILE A 144 14.81 0.60 -25.56
C ILE A 144 16.33 0.37 -25.44
N LEU A 145 16.89 0.42 -24.22
CA LEU A 145 18.31 0.17 -24.01
C LEU A 145 18.74 -1.23 -24.44
N LEU A 146 17.90 -2.24 -24.19
CA LEU A 146 18.17 -3.61 -24.62
C LEU A 146 18.28 -3.75 -26.15
N GLU A 147 17.54 -2.95 -26.90
CA GLU A 147 17.56 -2.95 -28.38
C GLU A 147 18.74 -2.14 -28.93
N THR A 148 19.17 -1.08 -28.24
CA THR A 148 20.19 -0.15 -28.73
C THR A 148 21.61 -0.46 -28.24
N GLU A 149 21.76 -1.04 -27.05
CA GLU A 149 23.07 -1.30 -26.45
C GLU A 149 23.68 -2.64 -26.90
N SER A 150 24.98 -2.80 -26.69
CA SER A 150 25.74 -3.98 -27.10
C SER A 150 26.81 -4.33 -26.07
N GLY A 151 27.29 -5.58 -26.11
CA GLY A 151 28.28 -6.09 -25.17
C GLY A 151 27.68 -6.54 -23.84
N ASP A 152 28.40 -6.33 -22.75
CA ASP A 152 28.05 -6.89 -21.44
C ASP A 152 26.78 -6.27 -20.82
N SER A 153 26.39 -5.06 -21.22
CA SER A 153 25.17 -4.39 -20.70
C SER A 153 23.88 -5.10 -21.10
N VAL A 154 23.87 -5.80 -22.25
CA VAL A 154 22.71 -6.55 -22.75
C VAL A 154 22.22 -7.57 -21.72
N LYS A 155 23.14 -8.25 -21.00
CA LYS A 155 22.78 -9.21 -19.95
C LYS A 155 22.05 -8.51 -18.78
N ALA A 156 22.52 -7.32 -18.39
CA ALA A 156 21.93 -6.53 -17.32
C ALA A 156 20.52 -6.06 -17.69
N HIS A 157 20.36 -5.46 -18.88
CA HIS A 157 19.07 -5.01 -19.38
C HIS A 157 18.07 -6.16 -19.52
N LYS A 158 18.51 -7.32 -20.04
CA LYS A 158 17.66 -8.50 -20.18
C LYS A 158 17.16 -9.02 -18.83
N LEU A 159 18.04 -9.07 -17.81
CA LEU A 159 17.62 -9.42 -16.45
C LEU A 159 16.63 -8.38 -15.92
N TYR A 160 16.94 -7.09 -16.07
CA TYR A 160 16.11 -6.05 -15.48
C TYR A 160 14.71 -6.00 -16.12
N VAL A 161 14.62 -6.09 -17.45
CA VAL A 161 13.36 -6.24 -18.19
C VAL A 161 12.56 -7.44 -17.66
N LYS A 162 13.20 -8.59 -17.42
CA LYS A 162 12.53 -9.78 -16.88
C LYS A 162 11.96 -9.51 -15.48
N LEU A 163 12.73 -8.90 -14.59
CA LEU A 163 12.30 -8.58 -13.22
C LEU A 163 11.14 -7.56 -13.22
N LEU A 164 11.26 -6.49 -14.00
CA LEU A 164 10.23 -5.45 -14.13
C LEU A 164 8.94 -6.01 -14.73
N THR A 165 9.04 -6.86 -15.75
CA THR A 165 7.88 -7.52 -16.37
C THR A 165 7.15 -8.39 -15.35
N TYR A 166 7.89 -9.21 -14.60
CA TYR A 166 7.30 -10.03 -13.53
C TYR A 166 6.57 -9.20 -12.47
N LEU A 167 7.19 -8.11 -11.99
CA LEU A 167 6.58 -7.23 -10.99
C LEU A 167 5.30 -6.56 -11.51
N LEU A 168 5.32 -6.08 -12.75
CA LEU A 168 4.15 -5.50 -13.39
C LEU A 168 3.03 -6.52 -13.55
N GLU A 169 3.32 -7.73 -14.02
CA GLU A 169 2.33 -8.80 -14.17
C GLU A 169 1.69 -9.19 -12.83
N GLU A 170 2.45 -9.20 -11.74
CA GLU A 170 1.88 -9.47 -10.41
C GLU A 170 0.97 -8.34 -9.94
N LEU A 171 1.37 -7.07 -10.10
CA LEU A 171 0.56 -5.92 -9.72
C LEU A 171 -0.69 -5.76 -10.60
N ASP A 172 -0.59 -6.08 -11.90
CA ASP A 172 -1.68 -5.94 -12.86
C ASP A 172 -2.85 -6.89 -12.57
N LYS A 173 -2.60 -7.98 -11.83
CA LYS A 173 -3.64 -8.91 -11.34
C LYS A 173 -4.51 -8.32 -10.24
N THR A 174 -4.11 -7.20 -9.63
CA THR A 174 -4.89 -6.58 -8.55
C THR A 174 -6.04 -5.76 -9.09
N ARG A 175 -7.13 -5.75 -8.35
CA ARG A 175 -8.31 -4.93 -8.63
C ARG A 175 -7.99 -3.44 -8.48
N LEU A 176 -7.14 -3.07 -7.51
CA LEU A 176 -6.72 -1.68 -7.33
C LEU A 176 -6.07 -1.12 -8.61
N ILE A 177 -5.10 -1.84 -9.18
CA ILE A 177 -4.46 -1.43 -10.44
C ILE A 177 -5.46 -1.48 -11.59
N THR A 178 -6.26 -2.54 -11.70
CA THR A 178 -7.23 -2.71 -12.78
C THR A 178 -8.25 -1.57 -12.85
N ILE A 179 -8.81 -1.16 -11.70
CA ILE A 179 -9.76 -0.03 -11.61
C ILE A 179 -9.06 1.29 -11.91
N ALA A 180 -7.82 1.46 -11.47
CA ALA A 180 -7.07 2.71 -11.66
C ALA A 180 -6.62 2.94 -13.11
N LYS A 181 -6.43 1.88 -13.93
CA LYS A 181 -5.88 1.93 -15.30
C LYS A 181 -6.36 3.13 -16.15
N PRO A 182 -7.67 3.43 -16.25
CA PRO A 182 -8.16 4.53 -17.08
C PRO A 182 -7.67 5.91 -16.63
N PHE A 183 -7.25 6.04 -15.36
CA PHE A 183 -6.85 7.29 -14.73
C PHE A 183 -5.33 7.42 -14.53
N LEU A 184 -4.53 6.43 -14.94
CA LEU A 184 -3.07 6.46 -14.76
C LEU A 184 -2.34 7.28 -15.84
N ALA A 185 -3.03 7.68 -16.91
CA ALA A 185 -2.44 8.51 -17.95
C ALA A 185 -2.07 9.88 -17.38
N GLY A 186 -0.79 10.26 -17.49
CA GLY A 186 -0.30 11.55 -16.98
C GLY A 186 -0.13 11.63 -15.46
N LEU A 187 -0.30 10.53 -14.71
CA LEU A 187 -0.09 10.50 -13.27
C LEU A 187 1.33 10.97 -12.91
N LYS A 188 1.42 11.97 -12.04
CA LYS A 188 2.68 12.46 -11.49
C LYS A 188 3.07 11.61 -10.27
N PRO A 189 4.36 11.41 -9.99
CA PRO A 189 4.77 10.78 -8.74
C PRO A 189 4.16 11.50 -7.54
N PHE A 190 3.68 10.75 -6.55
CA PHE A 190 3.01 11.25 -5.34
C PHE A 190 1.65 11.92 -5.55
N ASP A 191 1.13 11.94 -6.78
CA ASP A 191 -0.25 12.35 -7.03
C ASP A 191 -1.21 11.23 -6.59
N ARG A 192 -2.02 11.54 -5.59
CA ARG A 192 -2.96 10.60 -4.96
C ARG A 192 -4.42 10.84 -5.38
N SER A 193 -4.68 11.78 -6.28
CA SER A 193 -6.04 12.15 -6.71
C SER A 193 -6.86 10.99 -7.29
N VAL A 194 -6.20 9.97 -7.82
CA VAL A 194 -6.86 8.75 -8.33
C VAL A 194 -7.47 7.93 -7.18
N TYR A 195 -6.85 7.93 -5.99
CA TYR A 195 -7.37 7.16 -4.86
C TYR A 195 -8.73 7.66 -4.39
N SER A 196 -8.97 8.97 -4.41
CA SER A 196 -10.27 9.57 -4.03
C SER A 196 -11.41 9.18 -4.97
N LYS A 197 -11.11 8.62 -6.16
CA LYS A 197 -12.10 8.05 -7.10
C LYS A 197 -12.40 6.58 -6.82
N ILE A 198 -11.54 5.90 -6.07
CA ILE A 198 -11.59 4.46 -5.82
C ILE A 198 -12.11 4.17 -4.42
N PHE A 199 -11.65 4.96 -3.45
CA PHE A 199 -11.97 4.82 -2.05
C PHE A 199 -12.94 5.92 -1.62
N SER A 200 -13.96 5.51 -0.87
CA SER A 200 -14.99 6.37 -0.29
C SER A 200 -15.38 5.78 1.08
N PRO A 201 -14.71 6.20 2.17
CA PRO A 201 -15.04 5.70 3.50
C PRO A 201 -16.43 6.18 3.92
N THR A 202 -17.16 5.33 4.62
CA THR A 202 -18.38 5.73 5.32
C THR A 202 -17.99 6.39 6.64
N ILE A 203 -18.46 7.63 6.86
CA ILE A 203 -18.13 8.39 8.07
C ILE A 203 -19.30 8.29 9.04
N LYS A 204 -19.06 7.68 10.20
CA LYS A 204 -20.06 7.58 11.29
C LYS A 204 -19.65 8.43 12.49
N PRO A 205 -20.61 9.08 13.17
CA PRO A 205 -20.32 9.73 14.44
C PRO A 205 -19.96 8.68 15.49
N ASP A 206 -18.99 8.98 16.35
CA ASP A 206 -18.75 8.14 17.53
C ASP A 206 -19.97 8.24 18.45
N PHE A 207 -20.68 7.12 18.61
CA PHE A 207 -21.91 7.06 19.39
C PHE A 207 -21.67 7.32 20.89
N MET A 208 -20.49 6.95 21.42
CA MET A 208 -20.13 7.23 22.81
C MET A 208 -19.89 8.72 23.02
N PHE A 209 -19.17 9.38 22.10
CA PHE A 209 -19.00 10.84 22.11
C PHE A 209 -20.34 11.57 21.94
N THR A 210 -21.18 11.10 21.00
CA THR A 210 -22.49 11.68 20.74
C THR A 210 -23.42 11.55 21.95
N LYS A 211 -23.39 10.41 22.65
CA LYS A 211 -24.16 10.19 23.88
C LYS A 211 -23.68 11.07 25.03
N LEU A 212 -22.37 11.25 25.21
CA LEU A 212 -21.79 12.16 26.21
C LEU A 212 -22.13 13.64 25.94
N MET A 213 -22.13 14.07 24.68
CA MET A 213 -22.55 15.42 24.28
C MET A 213 -24.06 15.63 24.45
N ALA A 214 -24.88 14.63 24.14
CA ALA A 214 -26.33 14.67 24.34
C ALA A 214 -26.73 14.70 25.82
N THR A 215 -25.89 14.19 26.72
CA THR A 215 -26.12 14.21 28.18
C THR A 215 -25.73 15.52 28.89
N TYR A 216 -25.43 16.60 28.16
CA TYR A 216 -25.30 17.94 28.77
C TYR A 216 -26.61 18.74 28.65
N PRO A 217 -27.54 18.67 29.62
CA PRO A 217 -28.39 19.80 29.93
C PRO A 217 -27.61 20.71 30.88
N LYS A 218 -27.05 21.81 30.36
CA LYS A 218 -26.83 22.96 31.23
C LYS A 218 -28.21 23.44 31.60
N ASN A 219 -28.51 23.52 32.90
CA ASN A 219 -29.61 24.33 33.42
C ASN A 219 -29.75 25.59 32.55
N SER A 220 -30.73 25.59 31.66
CA SER A 220 -31.25 26.80 31.05
C SER A 220 -32.10 27.42 32.14
N THR A 221 -31.43 28.18 33.00
CA THR A 221 -32.03 29.24 33.81
C THR A 221 -32.84 30.18 32.94
#